data_AF-A0A1H5RIQ4-F1
#
_entry.id   AF-A0A1H5RIQ4-F1
#
_cell.length_a   1.000
_cell.length_b   1.000
_cell.length_c   1.000
_cell.angle_alpha   90.00
_cell.angle_beta   90.00
_cell.angle_gamma   90.00
#
_symmetry.space_group_name_H-M   'P 1'
#
loop_
_entity.id
_entity.type
_entity.pdbx_description
1 polymer ?
#
loop_
_entity_poly.entity_id
_entity_poly.type
_entity_poly.pdbx_seq_one_letter_code
_entity_poly.pdbx_strand_id
1 'polypeptide(L)'
;MRLWDHAWAEFVPFLAFAPEIRRVICSTNAIESVNARIRRAVKTRGHFPNEQAALKCVYMAIMSLDPAGAGRKRWTMRWNPALNAFELAFDGRLAAGRE
;
A
#
# COMPACT_ATOMS: atom_id res chain seq x y z
N MET A 1 5.99 23.90 10.88
CA MET A 1 5.99 23.28 12.22
C MET A 1 4.64 22.61 12.52
N ARG A 2 3.53 23.38 12.56
CA ARG A 2 2.20 22.89 12.99
C ARG A 2 1.76 21.51 12.49
N LEU A 3 1.92 21.19 11.20
CA LEU A 3 1.55 19.87 10.67
C LEU A 3 2.24 18.72 11.40
N TRP A 4 3.57 18.82 11.60
CA TRP A 4 4.34 17.79 12.30
C TRP A 4 4.01 17.77 13.77
N ASP A 5 3.83 18.93 14.41
CA ASP A 5 3.47 19.01 15.83
C ASP A 5 2.13 18.30 16.10
N HIS A 6 1.14 18.45 15.21
CA HIS A 6 -0.15 17.77 15.31
C HIS A 6 -0.08 16.27 15.01
N ALA A 7 0.69 15.86 14.00
CA ALA A 7 0.81 14.46 13.61
C ALA A 7 1.83 13.66 14.43
N TRP A 8 2.62 14.32 15.29
CA TRP A 8 3.75 13.70 15.98
C TRP A 8 3.33 12.49 16.82
N ALA A 9 2.21 12.62 17.55
CA ALA A 9 1.67 11.53 18.37
C ALA A 9 1.30 10.28 17.54
N GLU A 10 0.82 10.48 16.31
CA GLU A 10 0.50 9.39 15.38
C GLU A 10 1.76 8.80 14.72
N PHE A 11 2.80 9.61 14.55
CA PHE A 11 4.06 9.21 13.95
C PHE A 11 4.98 8.43 14.90
N VAL A 12 5.01 8.77 16.20
CA VAL A 12 5.92 8.13 17.17
C VAL A 12 5.81 6.59 17.19
N PRO A 13 4.61 5.96 17.16
CA PRO A 13 4.49 4.50 17.07
C PRO A 13 5.23 3.87 15.89
N PHE A 14 5.32 4.57 14.75
CA PHE A 14 6.07 4.08 13.59
C PHE A 14 7.57 3.90 13.89
N LEU A 15 8.14 4.72 14.79
CA LEU A 15 9.56 4.63 15.14
C LEU A 15 9.89 3.39 15.97
N ALA A 16 8.91 2.79 16.65
CA ALA A 16 9.07 1.56 17.43
C ALA A 16 9.23 0.30 16.56
N PHE A 17 8.87 0.38 15.27
CA PHE A 17 9.04 -0.74 14.36
C PHE A 17 10.50 -1.02 14.00
N ALA A 18 10.81 -2.30 13.80
CA ALA A 18 12.10 -2.74 13.28
C ALA A 18 12.45 -2.05 11.95
N PRO A 19 13.75 -1.80 11.65
CA PRO A 19 14.18 -1.16 10.41
C PRO A 19 13.65 -1.80 9.14
N GLU A 20 13.41 -3.12 9.13
CA GLU A 20 12.87 -3.90 8.03
C GLU A 20 11.43 -3.50 7.74
N ILE A 21 10.60 -3.37 8.78
CA ILE A 21 9.21 -2.91 8.70
C ILE A 21 9.15 -1.46 8.25
N ARG A 22 9.97 -0.59 8.87
CA ARG A 22 9.99 0.84 8.54
C ARG A 22 10.34 1.09 7.09
N ARG A 23 11.31 0.37 6.53
CA ARG A 23 11.70 0.45 5.11
C ARG A 23 10.56 0.16 4.15
N VAL A 24 9.69 -0.80 4.48
CA VAL A 24 8.53 -1.13 3.66
C VAL A 24 7.48 0.00 3.73
N ILE A 25 7.14 0.43 4.94
CA ILE A 25 6.10 1.43 5.19
C ILE A 25 6.49 2.81 4.65
N CYS A 26 7.73 3.26 4.86
CA CYS A 26 8.18 4.58 4.41
C CYS A 26 8.42 4.67 2.90
N SER A 27 8.37 3.54 2.19
CA SER A 27 8.46 3.57 0.73
C SER A 27 7.16 4.12 0.13
N THR A 28 7.22 5.29 -0.47
CA THR A 28 6.06 5.91 -1.13
C THR A 28 5.73 5.24 -2.46
N ASN A 29 6.67 4.51 -3.06
CA ASN A 29 6.56 3.89 -4.37
C ASN A 29 5.30 3.02 -4.53
N ALA A 30 4.90 2.27 -3.50
CA ALA A 30 3.73 1.40 -3.58
C ALA A 30 2.45 2.24 -3.81
N ILE A 31 2.17 3.19 -2.93
CA ILE A 31 0.97 4.04 -2.99
C ILE A 31 1.05 5.01 -4.19
N GLU A 32 2.20 5.62 -4.43
CA GLU A 32 2.37 6.56 -5.54
C GLU A 32 2.24 5.90 -6.91
N SER A 33 2.72 4.66 -7.07
CA SER A 33 2.55 3.93 -8.34
C SER A 33 1.08 3.66 -8.68
N VAL A 34 0.26 3.37 -7.67
CA VAL A 34 -1.19 3.20 -7.83
C VAL A 34 -1.86 4.54 -8.11
N ASN A 35 -1.57 5.56 -7.31
CA ASN A 35 -2.11 6.91 -7.48
C ASN A 35 -1.77 7.50 -8.86
N ALA A 36 -0.55 7.27 -9.36
CA ALA A 36 -0.15 7.72 -10.70
C ALA A 36 -1.00 7.09 -11.81
N ARG A 37 -1.32 5.79 -11.72
CA ARG A 37 -2.19 5.12 -12.71
C ARG A 37 -3.63 5.57 -12.61
N ILE A 38 -4.16 5.73 -11.40
CA ILE A 38 -5.51 6.26 -11.19
C ILE A 38 -5.61 7.69 -11.76
N ARG A 39 -4.66 8.57 -11.42
CA ARG A 39 -4.59 9.94 -11.96
C ARG A 39 -4.54 9.95 -13.49
N ARG A 40 -3.73 9.07 -14.09
CA ARG A 40 -3.66 8.93 -15.56
C ARG A 40 -4.99 8.50 -16.16
N ALA A 41 -5.62 7.46 -15.62
CA ALA A 41 -6.90 6.95 -16.11
C ALA A 41 -8.03 7.99 -16.02
N VAL A 42 -8.10 8.70 -14.88
CA VAL A 42 -9.08 9.77 -14.66
C VAL A 42 -8.82 10.95 -15.59
N LYS A 43 -7.57 11.41 -15.72
CA LYS A 43 -7.21 12.54 -16.60
C LYS A 43 -7.56 12.28 -18.06
N THR A 44 -7.35 11.05 -18.55
CA THR A 44 -7.70 10.68 -19.93
C THR A 44 -9.22 10.70 -20.18
N ARG A 45 -10.05 10.42 -19.16
CA ARG A 45 -11.51 10.39 -19.32
C ARG A 45 -12.18 11.75 -19.14
N GLY A 46 -11.63 12.63 -18.30
CA GLY A 46 -12.21 13.95 -18.05
C GLY A 46 -13.47 13.88 -17.18
N HIS A 47 -14.62 14.31 -17.70
CA HIS A 47 -15.89 14.31 -16.97
C HIS A 47 -16.55 12.93 -16.95
N PHE A 48 -17.17 12.60 -15.82
CA PHE A 48 -17.96 11.37 -15.66
C PHE A 48 -19.46 11.69 -15.62
N PRO A 49 -20.31 10.87 -16.27
CA PRO A 49 -21.75 11.08 -16.31
C PRO A 49 -22.43 10.80 -14.96
N ASN A 50 -21.83 9.97 -14.10
CA ASN A 50 -22.27 9.69 -12.74
C ASN A 50 -21.14 9.08 -11.91
N GLU A 51 -21.37 8.90 -10.61
CA GLU A 51 -20.41 8.30 -9.67
C GLU A 51 -20.03 6.86 -10.04
N GLN A 52 -20.99 6.05 -10.50
CA GLN A 52 -20.74 4.65 -10.87
C GLN A 52 -19.75 4.54 -12.04
N ALA A 53 -19.81 5.45 -13.01
CA ALA A 53 -18.86 5.51 -14.12
C ALA A 53 -17.45 5.88 -13.64
N ALA A 54 -17.33 6.80 -12.67
CA ALA A 54 -16.06 7.15 -12.04
C ALA A 54 -15.49 5.95 -11.25
N LEU A 55 -16.32 5.28 -10.47
CA LEU A 55 -15.91 4.09 -9.71
C LEU A 55 -15.43 2.97 -10.64
N LYS A 56 -16.16 2.68 -11.71
CA LYS A 56 -15.76 1.70 -12.73
C LYS A 56 -14.44 2.08 -13.39
N CYS A 57 -14.16 3.37 -13.59
CA CYS A 57 -12.89 3.85 -14.12
C CYS A 57 -11.73 3.51 -13.18
N VAL A 58 -11.87 3.81 -11.89
CA VAL A 58 -10.85 3.51 -10.87
C VAL A 58 -10.65 2.00 -10.74
N TYR A 59 -11.74 1.23 -10.68
CA TYR A 59 -11.70 -0.23 -10.64
C TYR A 59 -10.88 -0.82 -11.79
N MET A 60 -11.19 -0.44 -13.03
CA MET A 60 -10.47 -0.93 -14.21
C MET A 60 -8.99 -0.51 -14.19
N ALA A 61 -8.67 0.70 -13.71
CA ALA A 61 -7.29 1.15 -13.57
C ALA A 61 -6.51 0.28 -12.57
N ILE A 62 -7.13 -0.08 -11.44
CA ILE A 62 -6.54 -0.96 -10.43
C ILE A 62 -6.38 -2.38 -10.96
N MET A 63 -7.42 -2.97 -11.58
CA MET A 63 -7.33 -4.33 -12.11
C MET A 63 -6.29 -4.48 -13.22
N SER A 64 -6.00 -3.40 -13.97
CA SER A 64 -4.93 -3.38 -14.96
C SER A 64 -3.50 -3.42 -14.38
N LEU A 65 -3.33 -3.28 -13.06
CA LEU A 65 -2.02 -3.37 -12.39
C LEU A 65 -1.45 -4.78 -12.39
N ASP A 66 -2.32 -5.78 -12.25
CA ASP A 66 -1.94 -7.19 -12.20
C ASP A 66 -2.94 -8.05 -12.98
N PRO A 67 -3.01 -7.89 -14.32
CA PRO A 67 -4.03 -8.55 -15.14
C PRO A 67 -3.92 -10.08 -15.14
N ALA A 68 -2.75 -10.62 -14.78
CA ALA A 68 -2.49 -12.06 -14.68
C ALA A 68 -2.48 -12.58 -13.23
N GLY A 69 -2.64 -11.71 -12.22
CA GLY A 69 -2.54 -12.07 -10.79
C GLY A 69 -1.14 -12.55 -10.34
N ALA A 70 -0.13 -12.43 -11.21
CA ALA A 70 1.22 -12.93 -10.99
C ALA A 70 2.12 -11.90 -10.29
N GLY A 71 1.71 -10.63 -10.27
CA GLY A 71 2.40 -9.55 -9.59
C GLY A 71 2.69 -9.91 -8.14
N ARG A 72 1.70 -10.49 -7.43
CA ARG A 72 1.83 -10.89 -6.01
C ARG A 72 3.15 -11.59 -5.68
N LYS A 73 3.57 -12.59 -6.46
CA LYS A 73 4.80 -13.37 -6.21
C LYS A 73 6.06 -12.50 -6.16
N ARG A 74 6.13 -11.46 -7.00
CA ARG A 74 7.30 -10.57 -7.09
C ARG A 74 7.41 -9.64 -5.87
N TRP A 75 6.27 -9.24 -5.31
CA TRP A 75 6.23 -8.36 -4.14
C TRP A 75 6.51 -9.13 -2.85
N THR A 76 5.98 -10.35 -2.70
CA THR A 76 6.18 -11.17 -1.48
C THR A 76 7.65 -11.43 -1.17
N MET A 77 8.50 -11.67 -2.18
CA MET A 77 9.94 -11.91 -1.98
C MET A 77 10.67 -10.74 -1.32
N ARG A 78 10.25 -9.50 -1.62
CA ARG A 78 10.84 -8.28 -1.01
C ARG A 78 10.38 -8.04 0.43
N TRP A 79 9.28 -8.69 0.83
CA TRP A 79 8.65 -8.52 2.13
C TRP A 79 9.13 -9.52 3.18
N ASN A 80 9.84 -10.60 2.79
CA ASN A 80 10.26 -11.65 3.72
C ASN A 80 10.96 -11.13 5.00
N PRO A 81 11.95 -10.22 4.94
CA PRO A 81 12.57 -9.70 6.17
C PRO A 81 11.59 -8.93 7.07
N ALA A 82 10.69 -8.16 6.47
CA ALA A 82 9.67 -7.41 7.20
C ALA A 82 8.60 -8.34 7.79
N LEU A 83 8.21 -9.41 7.09
CA LEU A 83 7.28 -10.42 7.59
C LEU A 83 7.83 -11.14 8.82
N ASN A 84 9.10 -11.55 8.81
CA ASN A 84 9.74 -12.15 9.98
C ASN A 84 9.77 -11.16 11.16
N ALA A 85 10.07 -9.89 10.90
CA ALA A 85 10.04 -8.86 11.94
C ALA A 85 8.63 -8.60 12.49
N PHE A 86 7.59 -8.70 11.64
CA PHE A 86 6.20 -8.60 12.09
C PHE A 86 5.77 -9.81 12.93
N GLU A 87 6.21 -11.02 12.60
CA GLU A 87 5.95 -12.21 13.41
C GLU A 87 6.53 -12.04 14.83
N LEU A 88 7.74 -11.49 14.96
CA LEU A 88 8.34 -11.20 16.27
C LEU A 88 7.63 -10.07 17.02
N ALA A 89 7.25 -9.00 16.32
CA ALA A 89 6.60 -7.84 16.93
C ALA A 89 5.14 -8.11 17.33
N PHE A 90 4.47 -9.05 16.66
CA PHE A 90 3.07 -9.40 16.83
C PHE A 90 2.87 -10.90 16.89
N ASP A 91 3.49 -11.52 17.89
CA ASP A 91 3.44 -12.97 18.07
C ASP A 91 2.01 -13.51 18.08
N GLY A 92 1.82 -14.67 17.45
CA GLY A 92 0.51 -15.33 17.29
C GLY A 92 -0.49 -14.66 16.34
N ARG A 93 -0.22 -13.47 15.77
CA ARG A 93 -1.17 -12.78 14.86
C ARG A 93 -1.06 -13.17 13.39
N LEU A 94 0.13 -13.56 12.93
CA LEU A 94 0.41 -13.88 11.52
C LEU A 94 0.54 -15.38 11.24
N ALA A 95 0.78 -16.20 12.27
CA ALA A 95 1.00 -17.63 12.15
C ALA A 95 -0.25 -18.43 11.70
N ALA A 96 -1.45 -17.85 11.77
CA ALA A 96 -2.73 -18.49 11.47
C ALA A 96 -2.94 -18.93 10.00
N GLY A 97 -1.95 -18.75 9.11
CA GLY A 97 -2.02 -19.15 7.70
C GLY A 97 -0.88 -20.04 7.22
N ARG A 98 -0.09 -20.63 8.14
CA ARG A 98 1.05 -21.51 7.80
C ARG A 98 0.83 -22.99 8.19
N GLU A 99 -0.39 -23.34 8.61
CA GLU A 99 -0.84 -24.73 8.85
C GLU A 99 -1.55 -25.31 7.61
#